data_AF-A0A732EJ37-F1
#
_entry.id   AF-A0A732EJ37-F1
#
_cell.length_a   1.000
_cell.length_b   1.000
_cell.length_c   1.000
_cell.angle_alpha   90.00
_cell.angle_beta   90.00
_cell.angle_gamma   90.00
#
_symmetry.space_group_name_H-M   'P 1'
#
loop_
_entity.id
_entity.type
_entity.pdbx_description
1 polymer ?
#
loop_
_entity_poly.entity_id
_entity_poly.type
_entity_poly.pdbx_seq_one_letter_code
_entity_poly.pdbx_strand_id
1 'polypeptide(L)' 'NESPWKNNRRFFSPSPSEIRLKAKREMSGKNYSIGLYYYFCYLISKVFRLRF' A
#
# COMPACT_ATOMS: atom_id res chain seq x y z
N ASN A 1 -19.43 -7.21 -15.21
CA ASN A 1 -19.82 -7.99 -14.02
C ASN A 1 -18.58 -8.30 -13.19
N GLU A 2 -18.04 -7.31 -12.47
CA GLU A 2 -16.96 -7.54 -11.51
C GLU A 2 -17.58 -7.80 -10.13
N SER A 3 -17.35 -8.99 -9.59
CA SER A 3 -17.86 -9.36 -8.26
C SER A 3 -17.29 -8.42 -7.20
N PRO A 4 -18.10 -7.86 -6.27
CA PRO A 4 -17.62 -6.93 -5.24
C PRO A 4 -16.53 -7.53 -4.34
N TRP A 5 -16.53 -8.86 -4.19
CA TRP A 5 -15.51 -9.61 -3.46
C TRP A 5 -14.14 -9.66 -4.16
N LYS A 6 -14.13 -9.49 -5.49
CA LYS A 6 -12.90 -9.45 -6.29
C LYS A 6 -12.12 -8.15 -6.04
N ASN A 7 -12.84 -7.03 -5.83
CA ASN A 7 -12.22 -5.75 -5.47
C ASN A 7 -11.89 -5.64 -3.98
N ASN A 8 -12.68 -6.25 -3.10
CA ASN A 8 -12.38 -6.25 -1.66
C ASN A 8 -11.03 -6.89 -1.33
N ARG A 9 -10.63 -7.96 -2.05
CA ARG A 9 -9.33 -8.62 -1.82
C ARG A 9 -8.13 -7.65 -1.96
N ARG A 10 -8.17 -6.71 -2.91
CA ARG A 10 -7.11 -5.69 -3.07
C ARG A 10 -7.11 -4.64 -1.97
N PHE A 11 -8.27 -4.36 -1.38
CA PHE A 11 -8.40 -3.41 -0.29
C PHE A 11 -7.80 -3.97 1.01
N PHE A 12 -7.99 -5.27 1.25
CA PHE A 12 -7.44 -5.98 2.42
C PHE A 12 -5.98 -6.43 2.25
N SER A 13 -5.55 -6.66 1.01
CA SER A 13 -4.20 -7.11 0.67
C SER A 13 -3.59 -6.24 -0.44
N PRO A 14 -3.18 -5.00 -0.12
CA PRO A 14 -2.59 -4.11 -1.10
C PRO A 14 -1.22 -4.64 -1.55
N SER A 15 -0.99 -4.63 -2.86
CA SER A 15 0.31 -5.00 -3.42
C SER A 15 1.40 -4.01 -2.98
N PRO A 16 2.69 -4.42 -2.95
CA PRO A 16 3.79 -3.52 -2.63
C PRO A 16 3.82 -2.25 -3.50
N SER A 17 3.41 -2.36 -4.77
CA SER A 17 3.31 -1.23 -5.70
C SER A 17 2.23 -0.22 -5.29
N GLU A 18 1.08 -0.70 -4.83
CA GLU A 18 -0.02 0.15 -4.34
C GLU A 18 0.36 0.84 -3.03
N ILE A 19 1.03 0.13 -2.11
CA ILE A 19 1.55 0.72 -0.86
C ILE A 19 2.55 1.85 -1.18
N ARG A 20 3.46 1.64 -2.15
CA ARG A 20 4.42 2.67 -2.58
C ARG A 20 3.74 3.89 -3.21
N LEU A 21 2.73 3.66 -4.05
CA LEU A 21 1.96 4.74 -4.68
C LEU A 21 1.20 5.56 -3.63
N LYS A 22 0.59 4.90 -2.64
CA LYS A 22 -0.07 5.56 -1.51
C LYS A 22 0.91 6.37 -0.67
N ALA A 23 2.07 5.81 -0.34
CA ALA A 23 3.13 6.52 0.37
C ALA A 23 3.55 7.82 -0.35
N LYS A 24 3.78 7.75 -1.67
CA LYS A 24 4.11 8.94 -2.48
C LYS A 24 2.99 9.98 -2.48
N ARG A 25 1.72 9.54 -2.60
CA ARG A 25 0.56 10.43 -2.57
C ARG A 25 0.50 11.19 -1.24
N GLU A 26 0.65 10.51 -0.12
CA GLU A 26 0.60 11.12 1.21
C GLU A 26 1.79 12.05 1.48
N MET A 27 3.00 11.68 1.05
CA MET A 27 4.17 12.56 1.12
C MET A 27 3.98 13.84 0.28
N SER A 28 3.35 13.74 -0.90
CA SER A 28 3.00 14.90 -1.72
C SER A 28 1.88 15.75 -1.12
N GLY A 29 0.99 15.14 -0.33
CA GLY A 29 -0.13 15.81 0.33
C GLY A 29 0.24 16.52 1.64
N LYS A 30 1.54 16.66 1.96
CA LYS A 30 2.07 17.16 3.25
C LYS A 30 1.75 16.28 4.46
N ASN A 31 1.18 15.08 4.26
CA ASN A 31 0.94 14.08 5.30
C ASN A 31 2.18 13.19 5.48
N TYR A 32 3.30 13.80 5.90
CA TYR A 32 4.60 13.12 5.94
C TYR A 32 4.63 11.91 6.89
N SER A 33 3.98 12.00 8.05
CA SER A 33 3.90 10.90 9.03
C SER A 33 3.21 9.67 8.45
N ILE A 34 2.08 9.87 7.77
CA ILE A 34 1.31 8.80 7.12
C ILE A 34 2.08 8.26 5.91
N GLY A 35 2.72 9.13 5.13
CA GLY A 35 3.57 8.73 4.01
C GLY A 35 4.75 7.87 4.44
N LEU A 36 5.41 8.23 5.55
CA LEU A 36 6.48 7.44 6.16
C LEU A 36 5.98 6.07 6.62
N TYR A 37 4.82 6.00 7.28
CA TYR A 37 4.21 4.74 7.70
C TYR A 37 4.03 3.77 6.51
N TYR A 38 3.38 4.23 5.43
CA TYR A 38 3.19 3.41 4.24
C TYR A 38 4.51 3.05 3.56
N TYR A 39 5.49 3.95 3.57
CA TYR A 39 6.81 3.67 3.01
C TYR A 39 7.56 2.58 3.79
N PHE A 40 7.49 2.60 5.14
CA PHE A 40 8.02 1.54 5.99
C PHE A 40 7.32 0.20 5.75
N CYS A 41 5.99 0.18 5.61
CA CYS A 41 5.26 -1.03 5.24
C CYS A 41 5.74 -1.58 3.88
N TYR A 42 5.96 -0.72 2.88
CA TYR A 42 6.52 -1.14 1.59
C TYR A 42 7.93 -1.73 1.73
N LEU A 43 8.81 -1.11 2.53
CA LEU A 43 10.16 -1.60 2.79
C LEU A 43 10.15 -2.99 3.43
N ILE A 44 9.35 -3.18 4.48
CA ILE A 44 9.19 -4.48 5.15
C ILE A 44 8.65 -5.52 4.17
N SER A 45 7.58 -5.21 3.43
CA SER A 45 7.03 -6.15 2.43
C SER A 45 8.04 -6.52 1.35
N LYS A 46 8.90 -5.59 0.94
CA LYS A 46 9.94 -5.83 -0.06
C LYS A 46 11.09 -6.68 0.48
N VAL A 47 11.56 -6.42 1.70
CA VAL A 47 12.66 -7.16 2.34
C VAL A 47 12.25 -8.59 2.63
N PHE A 48 11.07 -8.78 3.22
CA PHE A 48 10.58 -10.10 3.62
C PHE A 48 9.85 -10.85 2.50
N ARG A 49 9.77 -10.27 1.28
CA ARG A 49 8.97 -10.79 0.15
C ARG A 49 7.54 -11.19 0.58
N LEU A 50 6.96 -10.45 1.52
CA LEU A 50 5.62 -10.74 2.02
C LEU A 50 4.61 -10.46 0.91
N ARG A 51 3.91 -11.52 0.50
CA ARG A 51 2.66 -11.41 -0.24
C ARG A 51 1.57 -11.27 0.82
N PHE A 52 1.15 -10.02 1.07
CA PHE A 52 -0.09 -9.73 1.77
C PHE A 52 -1.28 -10.19 0.94
#